data_AF-X1ELA5-F1
#
_entry.id   AF-X1ELA5-F1
#
_cell.length_a   1.000
_cell.length_b   1.000
_cell.length_c   1.000
_cell.angle_alpha   90.00
_cell.angle_beta   90.00
_cell.angle_gamma   90.00
#
_symmetry.space_group_name_H-M   'P 1'
#
loop_
_entity.id
_entity.type
_entity.pdbx_description
1 polymer ?
#
loop_
_entity_poly.entity_id
_entity_poly.type
_entity_poly.pdbx_seq_one_letter_code
_entity_poly.pdbx_strand_id
1 'polypeptide(L)'
;ITSDGEQRSSFAKYILPESIAIIMARLEANPGDLLLFVADQPVVVNEALGFLRVSLAERLGLIDPDVLAFCWVIDFPFVIWNSEEQRWDPSHHLFTAPMAEDIQLLEIDPGKARGQQYDMVLNGHEVGGGSIRIFDRQLQEKVFELIGLDRLTAQHRFGHMLEAFEYGVPPHGGIAPGIDRLCMIMADEPNIREVIAFPKNQHARDVMADA
;
A
#
# COMPACT_ATOMS: atom_id res chain seq x y z
N ILE A 1 3.38 29.69 -12.52
CA ILE A 1 4.39 30.75 -12.71
C ILE A 1 4.36 31.07 -14.18
N THR A 2 4.11 32.31 -14.58
CA THR A 2 4.07 32.64 -16.01
C THR A 2 5.46 32.43 -16.62
N SER A 3 5.55 32.35 -17.94
CA SER A 3 6.83 32.26 -18.64
C SER A 3 7.76 33.45 -18.35
N ASP A 4 7.19 34.59 -17.99
CA ASP A 4 7.92 35.81 -17.59
C ASP A 4 8.33 35.82 -16.11
N GLY A 5 8.04 34.74 -15.36
CA GLY A 5 8.35 34.62 -13.93
C GLY A 5 7.32 35.25 -12.98
N GLU A 6 6.18 35.75 -13.50
CA GLU A 6 5.11 36.31 -12.67
C GLU A 6 4.40 35.20 -11.88
N GLN A 7 4.21 35.44 -10.58
CA GLN A 7 3.51 34.52 -9.69
C GLN A 7 2.01 34.81 -9.70
N ARG A 8 1.23 33.88 -10.25
CA ARG A 8 -0.24 33.91 -10.20
C ARG A 8 -0.74 32.74 -9.36
N SER A 9 -1.58 33.03 -8.37
CA SER A 9 -2.13 32.03 -7.46
C SER A 9 -3.52 32.45 -6.99
N SER A 10 -4.41 31.47 -6.84
CA SER A 10 -5.78 31.66 -6.34
C SER A 10 -5.84 31.98 -4.84
N PHE A 11 -4.75 31.74 -4.09
CA PHE A 11 -4.70 31.89 -2.64
C PHE A 11 -3.49 32.70 -2.13
N ALA A 12 -2.62 33.21 -3.00
CA ALA A 12 -1.41 33.95 -2.59
C ALA A 12 -1.70 35.14 -1.65
N LYS A 13 -2.87 35.78 -1.77
CA LYS A 13 -3.28 36.88 -0.87
C LYS A 13 -3.42 36.49 0.60
N TYR A 14 -3.47 35.19 0.90
CA TYR A 14 -3.58 34.65 2.26
C TYR A 14 -2.25 34.12 2.80
N ILE A 15 -1.17 34.21 2.02
CA ILE A 15 0.14 33.67 2.37
C ILE A 15 1.15 34.81 2.41
N LEU A 16 2.06 34.74 3.38
CA LEU A 16 3.14 35.70 3.50
C LEU A 16 4.09 35.60 2.28
N PRO A 17 4.55 36.71 1.70
CA PRO A 17 5.41 36.68 0.50
C PRO A 17 6.65 35.79 0.65
N GLU A 18 7.28 35.77 1.83
CA GLU A 18 8.42 34.92 2.14
C GLU A 18 8.07 33.42 2.07
N SER A 19 6.85 33.04 2.42
CA SER A 19 6.39 31.64 2.35
C SER A 19 6.24 31.16 0.91
N ILE A 20 5.83 32.05 -0.01
CA ILE A 20 5.75 31.72 -1.44
C ILE A 20 7.15 31.43 -1.99
N ALA A 21 8.15 32.24 -1.62
CA ALA A 21 9.54 32.00 -2.02
C ALA A 21 10.08 30.66 -1.50
N ILE A 22 9.78 30.31 -0.23
CA ILE A 22 10.15 29.03 0.38
C ILE A 22 9.50 27.86 -0.38
N ILE A 23 8.21 27.96 -0.70
CA ILE A 23 7.48 26.91 -1.43
C ILE A 23 8.09 26.72 -2.83
N MET A 24 8.34 27.81 -3.55
CA MET A 24 8.94 27.75 -4.89
C MET A 24 10.33 27.12 -4.86
N ALA A 25 11.17 27.50 -3.90
CA ALA A 25 12.49 26.91 -3.74
C ALA A 25 12.41 25.42 -3.40
N ARG A 26 11.47 25.03 -2.53
CA ARG A 26 11.29 23.63 -2.11
C ARG A 26 10.78 22.73 -3.24
N LEU A 27 9.94 23.25 -4.12
CA LEU A 27 9.39 22.54 -5.26
C LEU A 27 10.22 22.71 -6.54
N GLU A 28 11.38 23.38 -6.43
CA GLU A 28 12.30 23.65 -7.55
C GLU A 28 11.59 24.26 -8.77
N ALA A 29 10.63 25.15 -8.50
CA ALA A 29 9.71 25.65 -9.51
C ALA A 29 10.35 26.69 -10.45
N ASN A 30 10.17 26.51 -11.75
CA ASN A 30 10.72 27.35 -12.81
C ASN A 30 9.63 28.20 -13.50
N PRO A 31 10.00 29.27 -14.23
CA PRO A 31 9.08 29.97 -15.11
C PRO A 31 8.41 29.01 -16.10
N GLY A 32 7.08 29.08 -16.19
CA GLY A 32 6.26 28.15 -16.96
C GLY A 32 5.60 27.02 -16.14
N ASP A 33 6.08 26.75 -14.92
CA ASP A 33 5.55 25.64 -14.11
C ASP A 33 4.21 25.98 -13.45
N LEU A 34 3.39 24.94 -13.26
CA LEU A 34 2.15 24.99 -12.49
C LEU A 34 2.31 24.17 -11.21
N LEU A 35 2.14 24.82 -10.06
CA LEU A 35 2.16 24.16 -8.76
C LEU A 35 0.72 23.90 -8.28
N LEU A 36 0.42 22.65 -7.94
CA LEU A 36 -0.90 22.21 -7.50
C LEU A 36 -0.83 21.77 -6.03
N PHE A 37 -1.85 22.13 -5.26
CA PHE A 37 -1.89 21.92 -3.81
C PHE A 37 -3.22 21.30 -3.39
N VAL A 38 -3.14 20.36 -2.45
CA VAL A 38 -4.27 19.81 -1.71
C VAL A 38 -3.93 19.93 -0.23
N ALA A 39 -4.87 20.37 0.59
CA ALA A 39 -4.69 20.56 2.02
C ALA A 39 -5.83 19.87 2.76
N ASP A 40 -5.54 18.70 3.32
CA ASP A 40 -6.47 17.85 4.07
C ASP A 40 -5.66 16.91 4.99
N GLN A 41 -6.30 15.88 5.55
CA GLN A 41 -5.63 14.79 6.26
C GLN A 41 -4.62 14.08 5.32
N PRO A 42 -3.49 13.56 5.86
CA PRO A 42 -2.45 12.94 5.04
C PRO A 42 -2.95 11.87 4.09
N VAL A 43 -3.90 11.02 4.52
CA VAL A 43 -4.47 9.96 3.67
C VAL A 43 -5.18 10.53 2.44
N VAL A 44 -6.00 11.57 2.63
CA VAL A 44 -6.75 12.24 1.55
C VAL A 44 -5.80 12.97 0.61
N VAL A 45 -4.81 13.68 1.16
CA VAL A 45 -3.81 14.42 0.39
C VAL A 45 -2.99 13.47 -0.49
N ASN A 46 -2.47 12.38 0.09
CA ASN A 46 -1.63 11.42 -0.61
C ASN A 46 -2.39 10.72 -1.73
N GLU A 47 -3.64 10.31 -1.49
CA GLU A 47 -4.48 9.67 -2.49
C GLU A 47 -4.82 10.64 -3.65
N ALA A 48 -5.30 11.84 -3.33
CA ALA A 48 -5.67 12.83 -4.34
C ALA A 48 -4.48 13.27 -5.20
N LEU A 49 -3.34 13.60 -4.58
CA LEU A 49 -2.14 14.01 -5.31
C LEU A 49 -1.48 12.84 -6.04
N GLY A 50 -1.54 11.62 -5.49
CA GLY A 50 -1.08 10.41 -6.15
C GLY A 50 -1.82 10.16 -7.46
N PHE A 51 -3.15 10.21 -7.42
CA PHE A 51 -4.00 10.10 -8.62
C PHE A 51 -3.72 11.22 -9.63
N LEU A 52 -3.70 12.47 -9.16
CA LEU A 52 -3.47 13.63 -10.02
C LEU A 52 -2.11 13.55 -10.73
N ARG A 53 -1.07 13.13 -10.02
CA ARG A 53 0.28 12.93 -10.57
C ARG A 53 0.28 11.94 -11.73
N VAL A 54 -0.36 10.78 -11.57
CA VAL A 54 -0.43 9.75 -12.62
C VAL A 54 -1.26 10.23 -13.80
N SER A 55 -2.43 10.82 -13.56
CA SER A 55 -3.31 11.31 -14.63
C SER A 55 -2.65 12.44 -15.44
N LEU A 56 -1.88 13.33 -14.79
CA LEU A 56 -1.11 14.35 -15.50
C LEU A 56 0.04 13.74 -16.30
N ALA A 57 0.74 12.74 -15.77
CA ALA A 57 1.80 12.05 -16.51
C ALA A 57 1.28 11.40 -17.80
N GLU A 58 0.10 10.77 -17.76
CA GLU A 58 -0.58 10.23 -18.95
C GLU A 58 -0.93 11.33 -19.95
N ARG A 59 -1.63 12.38 -19.49
CA ARG A 59 -2.09 13.50 -20.35
C ARG A 59 -0.94 14.26 -21.01
N LEU A 60 0.18 14.37 -20.32
CA LEU A 60 1.39 15.06 -20.79
C LEU A 60 2.34 14.13 -21.56
N GLY A 61 2.04 12.84 -21.68
CA GLY A 61 2.88 11.87 -22.40
C GLY A 61 4.25 11.65 -21.74
N LEU A 62 4.30 11.68 -20.41
CA LEU A 62 5.54 11.52 -19.64
C LEU A 62 5.88 10.07 -19.29
N ILE A 63 4.98 9.13 -19.59
CA ILE A 63 5.16 7.70 -19.31
C ILE A 63 5.81 7.07 -20.53
N ASP A 64 7.00 6.50 -20.34
CA ASP A 64 7.71 5.73 -21.36
C ASP A 64 7.17 4.29 -21.39
N PRO A 65 6.52 3.84 -22.49
CA PRO A 65 5.93 2.51 -22.57
C PRO A 65 6.97 1.37 -22.64
N ASP A 66 8.22 1.67 -23.01
CA ASP A 66 9.27 0.66 -23.16
C ASP A 66 10.05 0.42 -21.86
N VAL A 67 9.70 1.12 -20.77
CA VAL A 67 10.37 1.03 -19.48
C VAL A 67 9.59 0.16 -18.50
N LEU A 68 10.27 -0.84 -17.94
CA LEU A 68 9.80 -1.61 -16.79
C LEU A 68 10.49 -1.11 -15.51
N ALA A 69 9.79 -0.29 -14.75
CA ALA A 69 10.24 0.26 -13.47
C ALA A 69 9.75 -0.60 -12.31
N PHE A 70 10.67 -1.38 -11.74
CA PHE A 70 10.42 -2.19 -10.55
C PHE A 70 10.84 -1.46 -9.27
N CYS A 71 10.08 -1.64 -8.20
CA CYS A 71 10.53 -1.30 -6.85
C CYS A 71 9.96 -2.25 -5.80
N TRP A 72 10.67 -2.34 -4.68
CA TRP A 72 10.14 -2.94 -3.46
C TRP A 72 9.60 -1.85 -2.56
N VAL A 73 8.37 -2.03 -2.08
CA VAL A 73 7.84 -1.29 -0.94
C VAL A 73 8.02 -2.18 0.28
N ILE A 74 8.61 -1.63 1.33
CA ILE A 74 8.92 -2.32 2.60
C ILE A 74 8.55 -1.40 3.75
N ASP A 75 8.76 -1.86 4.99
CA ASP A 75 8.50 -1.08 6.21
C ASP A 75 7.03 -0.64 6.33
N PHE A 76 6.12 -1.50 5.87
CA PHE A 76 4.69 -1.31 6.06
C PHE A 76 4.35 -1.22 7.56
N PRO A 77 3.34 -0.42 7.94
CA PRO A 77 2.76 -0.50 9.28
C PRO A 77 2.39 -1.94 9.62
N PHE A 78 2.56 -2.36 10.86
CA PHE A 78 2.19 -3.70 11.31
C PHE A 78 0.66 -3.86 11.43
N VAL A 79 0.01 -2.82 11.95
CA VAL A 79 -1.44 -2.71 12.10
C VAL A 79 -1.92 -1.34 11.67
N ILE A 80 -3.20 -1.25 11.32
CA ILE A 80 -3.89 -0.02 10.95
C ILE A 80 -5.04 0.19 11.93
N TRP A 81 -5.21 1.41 12.43
CA TRP A 81 -6.32 1.74 13.32
C TRP A 81 -7.62 1.82 12.53
N ASN A 82 -8.61 1.01 12.91
CA ASN A 82 -9.96 1.09 12.38
C ASN A 82 -10.80 1.98 13.29
N SER A 83 -11.09 3.20 12.83
CA SER A 83 -11.88 4.17 13.58
C SER A 83 -13.36 3.79 13.71
N GLU A 84 -13.90 2.97 12.83
CA GLU A 84 -15.31 2.56 12.88
C GLU A 84 -15.52 1.48 13.93
N GLU A 85 -14.65 0.47 13.94
CA GLU A 85 -14.73 -0.67 14.84
C GLU A 85 -13.94 -0.47 16.14
N GLN A 86 -13.21 0.64 16.27
CA GLN A 86 -12.38 1.00 17.42
C GLN A 86 -11.38 -0.12 17.80
N ARG A 87 -10.75 -0.72 16.78
CA ARG A 87 -9.76 -1.79 16.95
C ARG A 87 -8.63 -1.69 15.94
N TRP A 88 -7.56 -2.44 16.19
CA TRP A 88 -6.46 -2.60 15.23
C TRP A 88 -6.80 -3.70 14.23
N ASP A 89 -6.59 -3.42 12.95
CA ASP A 89 -6.64 -4.40 11.88
C ASP A 89 -5.21 -4.71 11.39
N PRO A 90 -4.91 -5.95 10.99
CA PRO A 90 -3.62 -6.26 10.36
C PRO A 90 -3.49 -5.49 9.05
N SER A 91 -2.31 -4.93 8.79
CA SER A 91 -2.04 -4.23 7.52
C SER A 91 -2.01 -5.16 6.30
N HIS A 92 -1.72 -6.44 6.50
CA HIS A 92 -1.62 -7.45 5.45
C HIS A 92 -2.26 -8.77 5.84
N HIS A 93 -1.53 -9.61 6.58
CA HIS A 93 -2.04 -10.88 7.09
C HIS A 93 -1.74 -10.96 8.59
N LEU A 94 -2.66 -11.50 9.37
CA LEU A 94 -2.55 -11.67 10.82
C LEU A 94 -1.41 -12.61 11.30
N PHE A 95 -0.64 -13.19 10.36
CA PHE A 95 0.54 -14.03 10.62
C PHE A 95 1.85 -13.34 10.23
N THR A 96 1.80 -12.12 9.68
CA THR A 96 3.00 -11.34 9.40
C THR A 96 3.76 -11.11 10.69
N ALA A 97 5.09 -11.28 10.68
CA ALA A 97 5.95 -10.96 11.80
C ALA A 97 6.15 -9.45 11.90
N PRO A 98 6.14 -8.86 13.11
CA PRO A 98 6.64 -7.50 13.31
C PRO A 98 8.16 -7.44 13.07
N MET A 99 8.70 -6.26 12.80
CA MET A 99 10.14 -6.02 12.87
C MET A 99 10.64 -6.34 14.29
N ALA A 100 11.79 -7.00 14.41
CA ALA A 100 12.27 -7.50 15.71
C ALA A 100 12.50 -6.36 16.72
N GLU A 101 13.02 -5.23 16.24
CA GLU A 101 13.22 -4.01 17.02
C GLU A 101 11.91 -3.32 17.45
N ASP A 102 10.80 -3.59 16.77
CA ASP A 102 9.50 -2.94 16.99
C ASP A 102 8.55 -3.78 17.85
N ILE A 103 8.93 -5.01 18.25
CA ILE A 103 8.07 -5.91 19.05
C ILE A 103 7.57 -5.25 20.34
N GLN A 104 8.40 -4.44 20.98
CA GLN A 104 8.02 -3.73 22.22
C GLN A 104 6.94 -2.67 21.98
N LEU A 105 6.81 -2.16 20.75
CA LEU A 105 5.80 -1.17 20.41
C LEU A 105 4.39 -1.78 20.37
N LEU A 106 4.25 -3.10 20.22
CA LEU A 106 2.94 -3.76 20.20
C LEU A 106 2.12 -3.51 21.47
N GLU A 107 2.78 -3.32 22.62
CA GLU A 107 2.15 -3.05 23.91
C GLU A 107 2.04 -1.54 24.23
N ILE A 108 2.89 -0.71 23.61
CA ILE A 108 3.03 0.73 23.93
C ILE A 108 2.28 1.61 22.93
N ASP A 109 2.59 1.44 21.64
CA ASP A 109 2.06 2.23 20.53
C ASP A 109 2.11 1.38 19.25
N PRO A 110 1.17 0.43 19.08
CA PRO A 110 1.21 -0.55 17.99
C PRO A 110 1.12 0.09 16.60
N GLY A 111 0.58 1.31 16.49
CA GLY A 111 0.53 2.07 15.24
C GLY A 111 1.90 2.51 14.70
N LYS A 112 2.96 2.45 15.52
CA LYS A 112 4.34 2.72 15.09
C LYS A 112 5.13 1.46 14.76
N ALA A 113 4.64 0.28 15.08
CA ALA A 113 5.32 -0.97 14.75
C ALA A 113 5.29 -1.19 13.24
N ARG A 114 6.40 -1.65 12.68
CA ARG A 114 6.47 -2.07 11.28
C ARG A 114 6.35 -3.59 11.17
N GLY A 115 5.74 -4.05 10.08
CA GLY A 115 5.70 -5.45 9.70
C GLY A 115 6.85 -5.83 8.79
N GLN A 116 7.31 -7.08 8.87
CA GLN A 116 8.20 -7.69 7.89
C GLN A 116 7.44 -8.08 6.61
N GLN A 117 6.64 -7.14 6.10
CA GLN A 117 5.92 -7.23 4.83
C GLN A 117 6.72 -6.55 3.73
N TYR A 118 6.58 -7.05 2.51
CA TYR A 118 7.17 -6.49 1.32
C TYR A 118 6.26 -6.71 0.11
N ASP A 119 6.14 -5.68 -0.71
CA ASP A 119 5.38 -5.72 -1.97
C ASP A 119 6.31 -5.37 -3.13
N MET A 120 6.26 -6.17 -4.20
CA MET A 120 6.90 -5.87 -5.48
C MET A 120 5.92 -5.05 -6.32
N VAL A 121 6.37 -3.89 -6.78
CA VAL A 121 5.61 -3.02 -7.67
C VAL A 121 6.32 -2.94 -9.03
N LEU A 122 5.53 -2.99 -10.09
CA LEU A 122 5.96 -2.80 -11.48
C LEU A 122 5.06 -1.75 -12.14
N ASN A 123 5.64 -0.64 -12.60
CA ASN A 123 4.93 0.43 -13.32
C ASN A 123 3.65 0.92 -12.59
N GLY A 124 3.70 0.99 -11.26
CA GLY A 124 2.57 1.44 -10.43
C GLY A 124 1.57 0.33 -10.06
N HIS A 125 1.78 -0.89 -10.52
CA HIS A 125 0.99 -2.06 -10.16
C HIS A 125 1.70 -2.92 -9.12
N GLU A 126 1.02 -3.28 -8.03
CA GLU A 126 1.48 -4.35 -7.14
C GLU A 126 1.46 -5.68 -7.93
N VAL A 127 2.61 -6.32 -8.13
CA VAL A 127 2.73 -7.58 -8.90
C VAL A 127 3.09 -8.78 -8.04
N GLY A 128 3.31 -8.57 -6.75
CA GLY A 128 3.41 -9.62 -5.76
C GLY A 128 3.60 -9.05 -4.37
N GLY A 129 3.19 -9.81 -3.36
CA GLY A 129 3.25 -9.39 -1.97
C GLY A 129 3.57 -10.57 -1.06
N GLY A 130 4.21 -10.28 0.06
CA GLY A 130 4.66 -11.31 0.98
C GLY A 130 5.02 -10.79 2.35
N SER A 131 5.30 -11.72 3.25
CA SER A 131 5.87 -11.38 4.55
C SER A 131 6.64 -12.53 5.18
N ILE A 132 7.53 -12.18 6.10
CA ILE A 132 8.05 -13.12 7.09
C ILE A 132 6.93 -13.44 8.08
N ARG A 133 6.83 -14.70 8.48
CA ARG A 133 5.73 -15.18 9.32
C ARG A 133 6.15 -15.33 10.77
N ILE A 134 5.18 -15.15 11.66
CA ILE A 134 5.34 -15.49 13.07
C ILE A 134 5.45 -17.02 13.18
N PHE A 135 6.46 -17.48 13.92
CA PHE A 135 6.67 -18.90 14.24
C PHE A 135 6.71 -19.14 15.76
N ASP A 136 6.55 -18.08 16.57
CA ASP A 136 6.46 -18.15 18.02
C ASP A 136 5.00 -18.05 18.48
N ARG A 137 4.54 -19.03 19.25
CA ARG A 137 3.15 -19.11 19.71
C ARG A 137 2.76 -17.90 20.56
N GLN A 138 3.62 -17.50 21.50
CA GLN A 138 3.30 -16.42 22.44
C GLN A 138 3.12 -15.10 21.69
N LEU A 139 4.01 -14.81 20.74
CA LEU A 139 3.90 -13.64 19.88
C LEU A 139 2.63 -13.69 19.03
N GLN A 140 2.28 -14.85 18.45
CA GLN A 140 1.05 -14.98 17.67
C GLN A 140 -0.21 -14.75 18.51
N GLU A 141 -0.25 -15.28 19.73
CA GLU A 141 -1.35 -15.05 20.68
C GLU A 141 -1.46 -13.56 21.07
N LYS A 142 -0.33 -12.87 21.30
CA LYS A 142 -0.32 -11.41 21.51
C LYS A 142 -0.88 -10.64 20.32
N VAL A 143 -0.53 -11.04 19.09
CA VAL A 143 -1.04 -10.40 17.88
C VAL A 143 -2.54 -10.62 17.72
N PHE A 144 -3.05 -11.81 18.05
CA PHE A 144 -4.49 -12.07 18.07
C PHE A 144 -5.22 -11.19 19.07
N GLU A 145 -4.71 -11.05 20.29
CA GLU A 145 -5.27 -10.16 21.29
C GLU A 145 -5.28 -8.68 20.82
N LEU A 146 -4.18 -8.22 20.23
CA LEU A 146 -4.04 -6.86 19.71
C LEU A 146 -5.12 -6.51 18.66
N ILE A 147 -5.44 -7.45 17.77
CA ILE A 147 -6.46 -7.24 16.72
C ILE A 147 -7.90 -7.53 17.19
N GLY A 148 -8.08 -7.81 18.49
CA GLY A 148 -9.38 -8.06 19.10
C GLY A 148 -9.93 -9.48 18.92
N LEU A 149 -9.08 -10.45 18.59
CA LEU A 149 -9.48 -11.85 18.49
C LEU A 149 -9.37 -12.53 19.85
N ASP A 150 -10.50 -12.87 20.46
CA ASP A 150 -10.51 -13.56 21.75
C ASP A 150 -9.90 -14.96 21.66
N ARG A 151 -9.41 -15.46 22.81
CA ARG A 151 -8.68 -16.73 22.88
C ARG A 151 -9.51 -17.94 22.43
N LEU A 152 -10.81 -17.99 22.71
CA LEU A 152 -11.65 -19.12 22.31
C LEU A 152 -11.86 -19.13 20.80
N THR A 153 -12.10 -17.96 20.21
CA THR A 153 -12.21 -17.81 18.76
C THR A 153 -10.87 -18.09 18.06
N ALA A 154 -9.76 -17.59 18.60
CA ALA A 154 -8.42 -17.87 18.09
C ALA A 154 -8.10 -19.37 18.11
N GLN A 155 -8.40 -20.06 19.21
CA GLN A 155 -8.22 -21.51 19.32
C GLN A 155 -9.14 -22.28 18.36
N HIS A 156 -10.40 -21.87 18.22
CA HIS A 156 -11.34 -22.54 17.31
C HIS A 156 -10.93 -22.40 15.84
N ARG A 157 -10.48 -21.22 15.42
CA ARG A 157 -10.11 -20.94 14.02
C ARG A 157 -8.69 -21.38 13.68
N PHE A 158 -7.74 -21.16 14.58
CA PHE A 158 -6.30 -21.28 14.33
C PHE A 158 -5.58 -22.23 15.29
N GLY A 159 -6.30 -22.96 16.14
CA GLY A 159 -5.71 -23.85 17.14
C GLY A 159 -4.79 -24.92 16.56
N HIS A 160 -5.12 -25.45 15.38
CA HIS A 160 -4.27 -26.41 14.66
C HIS A 160 -2.89 -25.81 14.31
N MET A 161 -2.84 -24.53 13.93
CA MET A 161 -1.60 -23.83 13.61
C MET A 161 -0.83 -23.47 14.89
N LEU A 162 -1.52 -22.98 15.93
CA LEU A 162 -0.91 -22.69 17.23
C LEU A 162 -0.31 -23.94 17.88
N GLU A 163 -0.94 -25.09 17.69
CA GLU A 163 -0.40 -26.39 18.10
C GLU A 163 0.82 -26.77 17.26
N ALA A 164 0.80 -26.54 15.94
CA ALA A 164 1.96 -26.81 15.08
C ALA A 164 3.23 -26.06 15.51
N PHE A 165 3.10 -24.80 15.98
CA PHE A 165 4.24 -24.01 16.47
C PHE A 165 5.02 -24.70 17.62
N GLU A 166 4.36 -25.54 18.42
CA GLU A 166 4.99 -26.29 19.53
C GLU A 166 5.89 -27.45 19.06
N TYR A 167 5.79 -27.86 17.79
CA TYR A 167 6.56 -28.97 17.22
C TYR A 167 7.80 -28.49 16.43
N GLY A 168 8.25 -27.25 16.65
CA GLY A 168 9.50 -26.73 16.08
C GLY A 168 9.35 -26.17 14.67
N VAL A 169 8.33 -25.35 14.44
CA VAL A 169 8.18 -24.62 13.17
C VAL A 169 9.38 -23.69 12.97
N PRO A 170 10.10 -23.78 11.83
CA PRO A 170 11.25 -22.93 11.58
C PRO A 170 10.82 -21.48 11.27
N PRO A 171 11.74 -20.51 11.36
CA PRO A 171 11.55 -19.21 10.72
C PRO A 171 11.21 -19.41 9.24
N HIS A 172 10.11 -18.80 8.80
CA HIS A 172 9.60 -18.98 7.45
C HIS A 172 8.97 -17.68 6.93
N GLY A 173 8.90 -17.57 5.61
CA GLY A 173 8.35 -16.44 4.89
C GLY A 173 7.89 -16.88 3.52
N GLY A 174 7.13 -16.04 2.84
CA GLY A 174 6.67 -16.36 1.49
C GLY A 174 6.20 -15.14 0.74
N ILE A 175 6.07 -15.32 -0.56
CA ILE A 175 5.59 -14.31 -1.50
C ILE A 175 4.59 -14.95 -2.45
N ALA A 176 3.54 -14.21 -2.82
CA ALA A 176 2.56 -14.62 -3.80
C ALA A 176 2.58 -13.64 -4.99
N PRO A 177 3.04 -14.06 -6.17
CA PRO A 177 3.00 -13.22 -7.37
C PRO A 177 1.61 -13.20 -8.00
N GLY A 178 1.17 -12.02 -8.46
CA GLY A 178 -0.03 -11.85 -9.26
C GLY A 178 0.23 -12.19 -10.72
N ILE A 179 0.18 -13.48 -11.07
CA ILE A 179 0.56 -13.96 -12.42
C ILE A 179 -0.23 -13.29 -13.54
N ASP A 180 -1.54 -13.11 -13.38
CA ASP A 180 -2.38 -12.48 -14.41
C ASP A 180 -1.98 -11.02 -14.65
N ARG A 181 -1.57 -10.31 -13.59
CA ARG A 181 -1.14 -8.92 -13.68
C ARG A 181 0.24 -8.79 -14.33
N LEU A 182 1.15 -9.72 -14.04
CA LEU A 182 2.41 -9.82 -14.76
C LEU A 182 2.19 -10.09 -16.24
N CYS A 183 1.34 -11.06 -16.58
CA CYS A 183 0.99 -11.35 -17.98
C CYS A 183 0.35 -10.15 -18.68
N MET A 184 -0.58 -9.44 -18.03
CA MET A 184 -1.21 -8.23 -18.54
C MET A 184 -0.19 -7.16 -18.90
N ILE A 185 0.74 -6.84 -17.99
CA ILE A 185 1.78 -5.83 -18.23
C ILE A 185 2.74 -6.27 -19.35
N MET A 186 3.17 -7.53 -19.34
CA MET A 186 4.10 -8.06 -20.34
C MET A 186 3.50 -8.18 -21.74
N ALA A 187 2.18 -8.32 -21.84
CA ALA A 187 1.44 -8.36 -23.10
C ALA A 187 0.94 -6.98 -23.56
N ASP A 188 1.21 -5.91 -22.78
CA ASP A 188 0.68 -4.56 -23.01
C ASP A 188 -0.86 -4.54 -23.12
N GLU A 189 -1.53 -5.31 -22.27
CA GLU A 189 -2.99 -5.42 -22.27
C GLU A 189 -3.61 -4.46 -21.24
N PRO A 190 -4.77 -3.84 -21.55
CA PRO A 190 -5.41 -2.87 -20.66
C PRO A 190 -6.10 -3.53 -19.46
N ASN A 191 -6.26 -4.85 -19.45
CA ASN A 191 -6.96 -5.57 -18.41
C ASN A 191 -6.52 -7.03 -18.28
N ILE A 192 -6.53 -7.58 -17.05
CA ILE A 192 -6.23 -9.00 -16.81
C ILE A 192 -7.20 -9.96 -17.52
N ARG A 193 -8.39 -9.50 -17.91
CA ARG A 193 -9.34 -10.33 -18.69
C ARG A 193 -8.77 -10.75 -20.05
N GLU A 194 -7.91 -9.95 -20.65
CA GLU A 194 -7.31 -10.24 -21.97
C GLU A 194 -6.26 -11.36 -21.91
N VAL A 195 -5.77 -11.67 -20.71
CA VAL A 195 -4.80 -12.76 -20.49
C VAL A 195 -5.40 -13.99 -19.80
N ILE A 196 -6.72 -14.01 -19.61
CA ILE A 196 -7.47 -15.13 -19.03
C ILE A 196 -8.35 -15.72 -20.15
N ALA A 197 -8.25 -17.02 -20.41
CA ALA A 197 -8.97 -17.66 -21.51
C ALA A 197 -10.50 -17.53 -21.41
N PHE A 198 -11.07 -17.62 -20.19
CA PHE A 198 -12.51 -17.53 -19.93
C PHE A 198 -12.79 -16.61 -18.73
N PRO A 199 -12.65 -15.29 -18.91
CA PRO A 199 -12.75 -14.33 -17.83
C PRO A 199 -14.21 -14.16 -17.38
N LYS A 200 -14.40 -13.73 -16.14
CA LYS A 200 -15.72 -13.39 -15.59
C LYS A 200 -16.00 -11.88 -15.76
N ASN A 201 -17.27 -11.53 -15.86
CA ASN A 201 -17.70 -10.12 -15.81
C ASN A 201 -17.62 -9.57 -14.35
N GLN A 202 -17.99 -8.30 -14.16
CA GLN A 202 -17.97 -7.67 -12.82
C GLN A 202 -18.96 -8.28 -11.82
N HIS A 203 -19.93 -9.07 -12.28
CA HIS A 203 -20.89 -9.80 -11.44
C HIS A 203 -20.44 -11.25 -11.19
N ALA A 204 -19.16 -11.56 -11.42
CA ALA A 204 -18.58 -12.90 -11.30
C ALA A 204 -19.23 -13.97 -12.20
N ARG A 205 -19.92 -13.56 -13.28
CA ARG A 205 -20.61 -14.47 -14.21
C ARG A 205 -19.74 -14.80 -15.41
N ASP A 206 -19.75 -16.07 -15.80
CA ASP A 206 -19.30 -16.57 -17.09
C ASP A 206 -20.40 -16.33 -18.12
N VAL A 207 -20.23 -15.31 -18.94
CA VAL A 207 -21.23 -14.97 -19.97
C VAL A 207 -21.23 -15.96 -21.14
N MET A 208 -20.16 -16.74 -21.31
CA MET A 208 -20.06 -17.76 -22.37
C MET A 208 -20.75 -19.06 -21.94
N ALA A 209 -20.54 -19.48 -20.69
CA ALA A 209 -21.08 -20.73 -20.14
C ALA A 209 -22.42 -20.57 -19.39
N ASP A 210 -22.90 -19.34 -19.22
CA ASP A 210 -24.10 -19.01 -18.45
C ASP A 210 -24.04 -19.51 -16.99
N ALA A 211 -22.90 -19.24 -16.32
CA ALA A 211 -22.59 -19.71 -14.96
C ALA A 211 -22.17 -18.59 -14.01
#